data_AF-A0A2G5TQF9-F1
#
_entry.id   AF-A0A2G5TQF9-F1
#
_cell.length_a   1.000
_cell.length_b   1.000
_cell.length_c   1.000
_cell.angle_alpha   90.00
_cell.angle_beta   90.00
_cell.angle_gamma   90.00
#
_symmetry.space_group_name_H-M   'P 1'
#
loop_
_entity.id
_entity.type
_entity.pdbx_description
1 polymer ?
#
loop_
_entity_poly.entity_id
_entity_poly.type
_entity_poly.pdbx_seq_one_letter_code
_entity_poly.pdbx_strand_id
1 'polypeptide(L)'
;MDEAIVKEEVIDEDFNKNCEYVEVKQEEIEQKPGNLLEKDIETVPIDFFENNNSNGFREDIKSEPKESVSEFEKVLTEFNALNCRICQKRMPRISLKLIRSEASKFAIAEMFKVEGFMETNPTYVCVSHIQKIINDIDEKVKIPGNPSEHLMRLFIRKNRYLMKTIQSKRQVCQVCHMTKDLPKLFHIGSNCARIALMIGCLLLGTHSAKQAKSYIANKESITCYSHRQESIDMIFEHL
;
A
#
# COMPACT_ATOMS: atom_id res chain seq x y z
N MET A 1 26.22 60.72 -29.72
CA MET A 1 25.27 59.80 -29.05
C MET A 1 25.65 58.46 -29.61
N ASP A 2 26.50 57.76 -28.89
CA ASP A 2 27.24 56.63 -29.44
C ASP A 2 26.45 55.36 -29.09
N GLU A 3 25.84 54.77 -30.11
CA GLU A 3 25.09 53.51 -30.02
C GLU A 3 26.08 52.35 -29.92
N ALA A 4 26.09 51.70 -28.74
CA ALA A 4 26.87 50.51 -28.48
C ALA A 4 26.15 49.27 -29.06
N ILE A 5 26.76 48.66 -30.08
CA ILE A 5 26.37 47.38 -30.65
C ILE A 5 26.89 46.27 -29.73
N VAL A 6 25.98 45.59 -29.02
CA VAL A 6 26.30 44.38 -28.24
C VAL A 6 26.23 43.19 -29.20
N LYS A 7 27.39 42.55 -29.44
CA LYS A 7 27.48 41.24 -30.10
C LYS A 7 27.32 40.16 -29.03
N GLU A 8 26.35 39.28 -29.21
CA GLU A 8 26.11 38.11 -28.38
C GLU A 8 26.79 36.90 -29.04
N GLU A 9 27.88 36.42 -28.44
CA GLU A 9 28.57 35.19 -28.83
C GLU A 9 27.86 33.99 -28.18
N VAL A 10 27.35 33.08 -29.03
CA VAL A 10 26.84 31.78 -28.64
C VAL A 10 28.03 30.83 -28.51
N ILE A 11 28.26 30.29 -27.32
CA ILE A 11 29.25 29.23 -27.07
C ILE A 11 28.47 27.92 -26.93
N ASP A 12 28.61 27.03 -27.91
CA ASP A 12 28.21 25.63 -27.80
C ASP A 12 29.31 24.87 -27.04
N GLU A 13 29.01 24.37 -25.85
CA GLU A 13 29.88 23.47 -25.09
C GLU A 13 29.52 22.01 -25.35
N ASP A 14 30.37 21.32 -26.11
CA ASP A 14 30.41 19.86 -26.25
C ASP A 14 30.91 19.22 -24.93
N PHE A 15 30.01 18.61 -24.15
CA PHE A 15 30.39 17.78 -23.01
C PHE A 15 30.62 16.32 -23.42
N ASN A 16 31.86 16.02 -23.79
CA ASN A 16 32.40 14.67 -23.85
C ASN A 16 32.99 14.30 -22.47
N LYS A 17 32.35 13.39 -21.73
CA LYS A 17 32.85 12.88 -20.43
C LYS A 17 33.11 11.38 -20.52
N ASN A 18 34.38 11.04 -20.76
CA ASN A 18 34.96 9.74 -20.42
C ASN A 18 35.04 9.63 -18.88
N CYS A 19 34.37 8.63 -18.30
CA CYS A 19 34.57 8.23 -16.91
C CYS A 19 35.51 7.03 -16.86
N GLU A 20 36.77 7.31 -16.54
CA GLU A 20 37.80 6.35 -16.19
C GLU A 20 37.55 5.87 -14.75
N TYR A 21 37.35 4.57 -14.55
CA TYR A 21 37.14 3.97 -13.24
C TYR A 21 38.50 3.77 -12.55
N VAL A 22 38.70 4.43 -11.40
CA VAL A 22 39.80 4.15 -10.47
C VAL A 22 39.33 3.10 -9.46
N GLU A 23 39.92 1.91 -9.51
CA GLU A 23 39.73 0.87 -8.49
C GLU A 23 40.40 1.29 -7.18
N VAL A 24 39.60 1.53 -6.14
CA VAL A 24 40.09 1.67 -4.76
C VAL A 24 39.93 0.32 -4.07
N LYS A 25 41.06 -0.33 -3.75
CA LYS A 25 41.10 -1.52 -2.88
C LYS A 25 40.80 -1.10 -1.44
N GLN A 26 39.82 -1.74 -0.80
CA GLN A 26 39.62 -1.69 0.64
C GLN A 26 40.12 -3.00 1.27
N GLU A 27 41.05 -2.89 2.22
CA GLU A 27 41.47 -3.97 3.11
C GLU A 27 40.42 -4.20 4.20
N GLU A 28 39.92 -5.42 4.30
CA GLU A 28 39.06 -5.89 5.39
C GLU A 28 39.93 -6.21 6.63
N ILE A 29 39.59 -5.62 7.77
CA ILE A 29 40.14 -6.01 9.07
C ILE A 29 39.16 -6.98 9.74
N GLU A 30 39.59 -8.22 9.92
CA GLU A 30 38.88 -9.23 10.72
C GLU A 30 38.89 -8.84 12.20
N GLN A 31 37.71 -8.61 12.78
CA GLN A 31 37.51 -8.66 14.23
C GLN A 31 36.65 -9.88 14.59
N LYS A 32 37.28 -10.88 15.23
CA LYS A 32 36.61 -11.95 15.96
C LYS A 32 36.00 -11.40 17.26
N PRO A 33 34.79 -11.85 17.62
CA PRO A 33 34.46 -12.11 19.01
C PRO A 33 34.11 -13.58 19.22
N GLY A 34 34.79 -14.20 20.17
CA GLY A 34 34.52 -15.56 20.61
C GLY A 34 33.42 -15.63 21.67
N ASN A 35 32.66 -16.73 21.54
CA ASN A 35 32.03 -17.54 22.59
C ASN A 35 30.60 -17.22 23.06
N LEU A 36 29.69 -18.05 22.53
CA LEU A 36 28.86 -19.03 23.27
C LEU A 36 27.86 -18.52 24.32
N LEU A 37 26.58 -18.57 23.95
CA LEU A 37 25.54 -19.26 24.73
C LEU A 37 24.32 -19.50 23.83
N GLU A 38 24.20 -20.74 23.36
CA GLU A 38 23.02 -21.28 22.68
C GLU A 38 21.89 -21.48 23.69
N LYS A 39 20.73 -20.87 23.42
CA LYS A 39 19.44 -21.39 23.88
C LYS A 39 18.42 -21.20 22.76
N ASP A 40 17.82 -22.33 22.41
CA ASP A 40 16.83 -22.51 21.35
C ASP A 40 15.66 -21.52 21.44
N ILE A 41 15.41 -20.83 20.33
CA ILE A 41 14.10 -20.25 20.04
C ILE A 41 13.70 -20.79 18.68
N GLU A 42 12.77 -21.74 18.67
CA GLU A 42 12.04 -22.18 17.49
C GLU A 42 11.44 -20.97 16.75
N THR A 43 12.06 -20.60 15.64
CA THR A 43 11.50 -19.67 14.67
C THR A 43 10.53 -20.43 13.76
N VAL A 44 9.24 -20.32 14.05
CA VAL A 44 8.17 -20.61 13.09
C VAL A 44 8.37 -19.70 11.87
N PRO A 45 8.39 -20.22 10.62
CA PRO A 45 8.58 -19.39 9.44
C PRO A 45 7.39 -18.42 9.30
N ILE A 46 7.71 -17.13 9.22
CA ILE A 46 6.76 -16.12 8.77
C ILE A 46 6.96 -16.00 7.26
N ASP A 47 6.13 -16.70 6.49
CA ASP A 47 6.08 -16.55 5.03
C ASP A 47 5.58 -15.13 4.68
N PHE A 48 6.54 -14.27 4.36
CA PHE A 48 6.32 -13.00 3.69
C PHE A 48 6.79 -13.12 2.24
N PHE A 49 5.82 -13.06 1.32
CA PHE A 49 5.94 -12.83 -0.13
C PHE A 49 6.69 -13.89 -0.95
N GLU A 50 5.94 -14.87 -1.46
CA GLU A 50 6.36 -15.70 -2.60
C GLU A 50 5.85 -15.09 -3.94
N ASN A 51 6.83 -14.52 -4.63
CA ASN A 51 7.06 -14.40 -6.06
C ASN A 51 5.98 -14.88 -7.07
N ASN A 52 5.44 -13.96 -7.88
CA ASN A 52 4.79 -14.29 -9.15
C ASN A 52 5.60 -13.66 -10.31
N ASN A 53 6.65 -14.35 -10.72
CA ASN A 53 7.24 -14.20 -12.05
C ASN A 53 6.59 -15.22 -12.99
N SER A 54 5.82 -14.75 -13.98
CA SER A 54 5.73 -15.47 -15.24
C SER A 54 5.77 -14.46 -16.37
N ASN A 55 6.88 -14.51 -17.11
CA ASN A 55 7.15 -13.73 -18.31
C ASN A 55 7.07 -14.74 -19.47
N GLY A 56 6.14 -14.53 -20.40
CA GLY A 56 5.89 -15.44 -21.51
C GLY A 56 5.01 -14.78 -22.56
N PHE A 57 5.53 -13.75 -23.21
CA PHE A 57 4.96 -13.19 -24.43
C PHE A 57 4.90 -14.27 -25.53
N ARG A 58 3.73 -14.42 -26.17
CA ARG A 58 3.59 -14.97 -27.52
C ARG A 58 2.70 -14.01 -28.32
N GLU A 59 3.25 -13.54 -29.44
CA GLU A 59 2.57 -12.67 -30.40
C GLU A 59 1.67 -13.48 -31.36
N ASP A 60 0.67 -12.75 -31.88
CA ASP A 60 -0.14 -12.99 -33.08
C ASP A 60 -1.21 -14.10 -33.07
N ILE A 61 -2.37 -13.77 -32.48
CA ILE A 61 -3.67 -14.30 -32.92
C ILE A 61 -4.61 -13.12 -33.15
N LYS A 62 -5.02 -12.93 -34.41
CA LYS A 62 -6.14 -12.07 -34.79
C LYS A 62 -7.41 -12.64 -34.13
N SER A 63 -7.95 -11.93 -33.14
CA SER A 63 -9.24 -12.27 -32.53
C SER A 63 -10.25 -11.17 -32.80
N GLU A 64 -11.34 -11.54 -33.49
CA GLU A 64 -12.55 -10.74 -33.63
C GLU A 64 -13.16 -10.43 -32.23
N PRO A 65 -13.85 -9.30 -32.08
CA PRO A 65 -14.34 -8.84 -30.78
C PRO A 65 -15.53 -9.70 -30.36
N LYS A 66 -15.29 -10.70 -29.51
CA LYS A 66 -16.35 -11.31 -28.70
C LYS A 66 -16.47 -10.50 -27.42
N GLU A 67 -17.54 -9.73 -27.32
CA GLU A 67 -18.04 -9.12 -26.09
C GLU A 67 -18.08 -10.19 -24.98
N SER A 68 -17.10 -10.16 -24.09
CA SER A 68 -17.09 -10.99 -22.89
C SER A 68 -16.99 -10.07 -21.70
N VAL A 69 -18.15 -9.66 -21.21
CA VAL A 69 -18.27 -9.07 -19.87
C VAL A 69 -17.85 -10.18 -18.89
N SER A 70 -16.59 -10.12 -18.46
CA SER A 70 -15.87 -11.29 -17.96
C SER A 70 -16.32 -11.71 -16.55
N GLU A 71 -16.68 -12.99 -16.40
CA GLU A 71 -16.83 -13.68 -15.11
C GLU A 71 -15.55 -13.60 -14.25
N PHE A 72 -14.39 -13.38 -14.86
CA PHE A 72 -13.09 -13.36 -14.19
C PHE A 72 -12.94 -12.24 -13.15
N GLU A 73 -13.54 -11.07 -13.39
CA GLU A 73 -13.44 -9.94 -12.46
C GLU A 73 -14.27 -10.17 -11.19
N LYS A 74 -15.42 -10.85 -11.30
CA LYS A 74 -16.22 -11.30 -10.16
C LYS A 74 -15.46 -12.34 -9.32
N VAL A 75 -14.77 -13.27 -9.97
CA VAL A 75 -14.03 -14.34 -9.29
C VAL A 75 -12.87 -13.78 -8.44
N LEU A 76 -12.02 -12.92 -8.98
CA LEU A 76 -10.88 -12.37 -8.21
C LEU A 76 -11.30 -11.48 -7.03
N THR A 77 -12.42 -10.77 -7.17
CA THR A 77 -12.96 -9.88 -6.13
C THR A 77 -13.54 -10.71 -4.97
N GLU A 78 -14.06 -11.90 -5.24
CA GLU A 78 -14.64 -12.74 -4.19
C GLU A 78 -13.61 -13.44 -3.31
N PHE A 79 -12.47 -13.86 -3.87
CA PHE A 79 -11.46 -14.66 -3.14
C PHE A 79 -10.69 -13.89 -2.07
N ASN A 80 -10.63 -12.55 -2.13
CA ASN A 80 -9.79 -11.75 -1.22
C ASN A 80 -10.56 -10.89 -0.22
N ALA A 81 -11.89 -10.97 -0.26
CA ALA A 81 -12.76 -10.09 0.49
C ALA A 81 -13.35 -10.85 1.70
N LEU A 82 -12.86 -10.52 2.89
CA LEU A 82 -13.24 -11.14 4.16
C LEU A 82 -14.22 -10.24 4.92
N ASN A 83 -14.97 -10.81 5.86
CA ASN A 83 -15.93 -10.05 6.67
C ASN A 83 -15.32 -9.63 8.01
N CYS A 84 -15.57 -8.39 8.42
CA CYS A 84 -15.28 -7.98 9.79
C CYS A 84 -16.30 -8.61 10.76
N ARG A 85 -15.84 -9.32 11.79
CA ARG A 85 -16.72 -9.98 12.78
C ARG A 85 -17.62 -9.01 13.57
N ILE A 86 -17.30 -7.71 13.61
CA ILE A 86 -18.05 -6.72 14.38
C ILE A 86 -19.15 -6.07 13.53
N CYS A 87 -18.82 -5.48 12.37
CA CYS A 87 -19.84 -4.85 11.50
C CYS A 87 -20.40 -5.76 10.41
N GLN A 88 -19.87 -6.98 10.27
CA GLN A 88 -20.22 -7.95 9.22
C GLN A 88 -20.04 -7.42 7.78
N LYS A 89 -19.40 -6.25 7.60
CA LYS A 89 -19.10 -5.70 6.28
C LYS A 89 -17.96 -6.47 5.64
N ARG A 90 -18.12 -6.78 4.35
CA ARG A 90 -17.08 -7.35 3.49
C ARG A 90 -16.06 -6.28 3.16
N MET A 91 -14.77 -6.58 3.33
CA MET A 91 -13.68 -5.62 3.15
C MET A 91 -12.44 -6.27 2.52
N PRO A 92 -11.59 -5.47 1.83
CA PRO A 92 -10.27 -5.93 1.41
C PRO A 92 -9.44 -6.43 2.59
N ARG A 93 -8.65 -7.48 2.38
CA ARG A 93 -7.78 -8.06 3.40
C ARG A 93 -6.83 -7.04 4.05
N ILE A 94 -6.39 -6.03 3.30
CA ILE A 94 -5.53 -4.93 3.80
C ILE A 94 -6.22 -4.03 4.83
N SER A 95 -7.56 -4.01 4.86
CA SER A 95 -8.36 -3.21 5.80
C SER A 95 -8.79 -4.02 7.02
N LEU A 96 -8.40 -5.28 7.11
CA LEU A 96 -8.74 -6.21 8.18
C LEU A 96 -7.48 -6.63 8.93
N LYS A 97 -7.62 -6.83 10.22
CA LYS A 97 -6.60 -7.41 11.07
C LYS A 97 -7.08 -8.75 11.61
N LEU A 98 -6.21 -9.74 11.49
CA LEU A 98 -6.41 -11.05 12.11
C LEU A 98 -6.14 -10.97 13.62
N ILE A 99 -7.11 -11.41 14.41
CA ILE A 99 -7.04 -11.42 15.87
C ILE A 99 -6.83 -12.88 16.33
N ARG A 100 -5.58 -13.19 16.71
CA ARG A 100 -5.20 -14.54 17.17
C ARG A 100 -5.21 -14.69 18.68
N SER A 101 -4.68 -13.71 19.41
CA SER A 101 -4.46 -13.85 20.85
C SER A 101 -5.77 -13.69 21.64
N GLU A 102 -5.99 -14.56 22.62
CA GLU A 102 -7.12 -14.49 23.56
C GLU A 102 -7.23 -13.12 24.26
N ALA A 103 -6.10 -12.52 24.66
CA ALA A 103 -6.08 -11.16 25.23
C ALA A 103 -6.71 -10.11 24.31
N SER A 104 -6.45 -10.21 22.99
CA SER A 104 -7.02 -9.30 22.00
C SER A 104 -8.49 -9.62 21.71
N LYS A 105 -8.87 -10.92 21.72
CA LYS A 105 -10.27 -11.32 21.57
C LYS A 105 -11.12 -10.80 22.73
N PHE A 106 -10.64 -10.97 23.96
CA PHE A 106 -11.26 -10.44 25.17
C PHE A 106 -11.45 -8.92 25.08
N ALA A 107 -10.42 -8.19 24.64
CA ALA A 107 -10.51 -6.74 24.48
C ALA A 107 -11.62 -6.28 23.53
N ILE A 108 -11.77 -6.99 22.42
CA ILE A 108 -12.78 -6.68 21.42
C ILE A 108 -14.17 -7.09 21.93
N ALA A 109 -14.29 -8.25 22.56
CA ALA A 109 -15.53 -8.75 23.14
C ALA A 109 -16.06 -7.80 24.23
N GLU A 110 -15.20 -7.35 25.13
CA GLU A 110 -15.58 -6.43 26.22
C GLU A 110 -16.08 -5.08 25.68
N MET A 111 -15.41 -4.53 24.66
CA MET A 111 -15.75 -3.21 24.12
C MET A 111 -17.00 -3.21 23.25
N PHE A 112 -17.24 -4.27 22.47
CA PHE A 112 -18.36 -4.34 21.53
C PHE A 112 -19.50 -5.25 21.97
N LYS A 113 -19.35 -5.98 23.10
CA LYS A 113 -20.31 -6.96 23.61
C LYS A 113 -20.75 -7.99 22.56
N VAL A 114 -19.78 -8.45 21.75
CA VAL A 114 -20.04 -9.40 20.66
C VAL A 114 -19.98 -10.84 21.19
N GLU A 115 -21.12 -11.53 21.17
CA GLU A 115 -21.19 -12.96 21.52
C GLU A 115 -20.39 -13.81 20.52
N GLY A 116 -19.85 -14.95 21.00
CA GLY A 116 -19.09 -15.88 20.17
C GLY A 116 -17.74 -15.34 19.66
N PHE A 117 -17.26 -14.18 20.14
CA PHE A 117 -15.94 -13.68 19.75
C PHE A 117 -14.78 -14.51 20.33
N MET A 118 -15.05 -15.22 21.43
CA MET A 118 -14.10 -16.11 22.13
C MET A 118 -14.04 -17.52 21.52
N GLU A 119 -14.74 -17.78 20.41
CA GLU A 119 -14.60 -19.04 19.68
C GLU A 119 -13.14 -19.28 19.25
N THR A 120 -12.77 -20.54 19.06
CA THR A 120 -11.40 -20.96 18.66
C THR A 120 -11.01 -20.47 17.28
N ASN A 121 -11.98 -20.09 16.44
CA ASN A 121 -11.71 -19.65 15.08
C ASN A 121 -11.00 -18.29 15.04
N PRO A 122 -10.04 -18.12 14.10
CA PRO A 122 -9.42 -16.83 13.87
C PRO A 122 -10.47 -15.80 13.44
N THR A 123 -10.54 -14.67 14.13
CA THR A 123 -11.50 -13.60 13.81
C THR A 123 -10.80 -12.44 13.11
N TYR A 124 -11.45 -11.91 12.06
CA TYR A 124 -10.99 -10.71 11.38
C TYR A 124 -11.78 -9.51 11.86
N VAL A 125 -11.08 -8.42 12.16
CA VAL A 125 -11.69 -7.15 12.58
C VAL A 125 -11.15 -6.02 11.73
N CYS A 126 -12.02 -5.14 11.24
CA CYS A 126 -11.58 -4.02 10.43
C CYS A 126 -10.79 -3.00 11.27
N VAL A 127 -9.83 -2.37 10.59
CA VAL A 127 -8.95 -1.35 11.17
C VAL A 127 -9.73 -0.24 11.84
N SER A 128 -10.90 0.15 11.31
CA SER A 128 -11.74 1.21 11.89
C SER A 128 -12.28 0.85 13.28
N HIS A 129 -12.67 -0.40 13.54
CA HIS A 129 -13.10 -0.79 14.88
C HIS A 129 -11.94 -0.85 15.87
N ILE A 130 -10.76 -1.30 15.44
CA ILE A 130 -9.57 -1.28 16.27
C ILE A 130 -9.21 0.16 16.64
N GLN A 131 -9.30 1.08 15.67
CA GLN A 131 -9.10 2.50 15.92
C GLN A 131 -10.13 3.06 16.92
N LYS A 132 -11.39 2.65 16.80
CA LYS A 132 -12.44 3.04 17.74
C LYS A 132 -12.11 2.59 19.16
N ILE A 133 -11.68 1.34 19.37
CA ILE A 133 -11.24 0.86 20.69
C ILE A 133 -10.11 1.73 21.25
N ILE A 134 -9.11 2.04 20.42
CA ILE A 134 -7.96 2.86 20.84
C ILE A 134 -8.45 4.25 21.28
N ASN A 135 -9.30 4.90 20.48
CA ASN A 135 -9.81 6.23 20.79
C ASN A 135 -10.69 6.23 22.05
N ASP A 136 -11.63 5.29 22.15
CA ASP A 136 -12.58 5.21 23.26
C ASP A 136 -11.87 4.98 24.60
N ILE A 137 -10.74 4.25 24.60
CA ILE A 137 -9.95 4.00 25.82
C ILE A 137 -9.01 5.15 26.14
N ASP A 138 -8.40 5.78 25.12
CA ASP A 138 -7.53 6.94 25.33
C ASP A 138 -8.30 8.14 25.90
N GLU A 139 -9.58 8.30 25.57
CA GLU A 139 -10.44 9.34 26.16
C GLU A 139 -10.90 9.01 27.59
N LYS A 140 -11.06 7.72 27.92
CA LYS A 140 -11.57 7.25 29.23
C LYS A 140 -10.46 7.01 30.27
N VAL A 141 -9.52 7.94 30.40
CA VAL A 141 -8.26 7.93 31.20
C VAL A 141 -8.36 7.44 32.68
N LYS A 142 -9.54 7.11 33.18
CA LYS A 142 -9.75 6.50 34.50
C LYS A 142 -10.40 5.13 34.37
N ILE A 143 -9.66 4.16 33.85
CA ILE A 143 -10.07 2.76 33.96
C ILE A 143 -9.63 2.26 35.36
N PRO A 144 -10.53 1.64 36.14
CA PRO A 144 -10.18 1.07 37.44
C PRO A 144 -9.25 -0.14 37.26
N GLY A 145 -8.32 -0.33 38.21
CA GLY A 145 -7.19 -1.27 38.20
C GLY A 145 -7.49 -2.78 38.15
N ASN A 146 -8.46 -3.21 37.35
CA ASN A 146 -8.84 -4.61 37.19
C ASN A 146 -7.92 -5.34 36.17
N PRO A 147 -7.81 -6.67 36.24
CA PRO A 147 -6.99 -7.46 35.30
C PRO A 147 -7.35 -7.23 33.82
N SER A 148 -8.62 -6.93 33.52
CA SER A 148 -9.08 -6.57 32.18
C SER A 148 -8.43 -5.28 31.65
N GLU A 149 -8.13 -4.31 32.51
CA GLU A 149 -7.46 -3.08 32.12
C GLU A 149 -6.07 -3.36 31.55
N HIS A 150 -5.32 -4.26 32.18
CA HIS A 150 -3.99 -4.61 31.71
C HIS A 150 -4.03 -5.18 30.29
N LEU A 151 -5.00 -6.06 30.00
CA LEU A 151 -5.21 -6.62 28.67
C LEU A 151 -5.61 -5.55 27.64
N MET A 152 -6.47 -4.59 28.03
CA MET A 152 -6.83 -3.46 27.18
C MET A 152 -5.62 -2.60 26.82
N ARG A 153 -4.80 -2.24 27.82
CA ARG A 153 -3.58 -1.43 27.61
C ARG A 153 -2.58 -2.17 26.72
N LEU A 154 -2.41 -3.48 26.90
CA LEU A 154 -1.57 -4.31 26.03
C LEU A 154 -2.10 -4.34 24.58
N PHE A 155 -3.42 -4.49 24.42
CA PHE A 155 -4.06 -4.45 23.10
C PHE A 155 -3.80 -3.10 22.41
N ILE A 156 -4.02 -1.98 23.11
CA ILE A 156 -3.78 -0.64 22.57
C ILE A 156 -2.30 -0.47 22.21
N ARG A 157 -1.38 -0.82 23.12
CA ARG A 157 0.05 -0.66 22.87
C ARG A 157 0.48 -1.42 21.62
N LYS A 158 0.03 -2.66 21.43
CA LYS A 158 0.33 -3.47 20.24
C LYS A 158 -0.29 -2.91 18.97
N ASN A 159 -1.49 -2.35 19.04
CA ASN A 159 -2.19 -1.85 17.86
C ASN A 159 -1.84 -0.40 17.50
N ARG A 160 -1.44 0.43 18.48
CA ARG A 160 -1.13 1.85 18.29
C ARG A 160 0.04 2.05 17.33
N TYR A 161 1.07 1.21 17.38
CA TYR A 161 2.19 1.29 16.43
C TYR A 161 1.72 1.06 14.98
N LEU A 162 0.84 0.08 14.77
CA LEU A 162 0.28 -0.24 13.46
C LEU A 162 -0.61 0.90 12.95
N MET A 163 -1.36 1.56 13.84
CA MET A 163 -2.18 2.70 13.46
C MET A 163 -1.36 3.96 13.19
N LYS A 164 -0.29 4.20 13.96
CA LYS A 164 0.63 5.33 13.72
C LYS A 164 1.30 5.26 12.35
N THR A 165 1.67 4.06 11.89
CA THR A 165 2.23 3.90 10.54
C THR A 165 1.21 4.18 9.42
N ILE A 166 -0.09 4.01 9.70
CA ILE A 166 -1.18 4.23 8.74
C ILE A 166 -1.64 5.70 8.76
N GLN A 167 -1.75 6.32 9.93
CA GLN A 167 -2.31 7.67 10.11
C GLN A 167 -1.35 8.81 9.77
N SER A 168 -0.03 8.61 9.77
CA SER A 168 0.93 9.70 9.54
C SER A 168 1.38 9.86 8.08
N LYS A 169 1.17 8.86 7.22
CA LYS A 169 1.56 8.93 5.82
C LYS A 169 0.45 9.54 4.99
N ARG A 170 0.23 10.84 5.19
CA ARG A 170 -0.45 11.67 4.20
C ARG A 170 0.33 11.56 2.90
N GLN A 171 -0.29 10.98 1.89
CA GLN A 171 0.29 10.83 0.57
C GLN A 171 -0.51 11.66 -0.42
N VAL A 172 0.15 12.06 -1.50
CA VAL A 172 -0.40 12.92 -2.53
C VAL A 172 -0.88 12.05 -3.68
N CYS A 173 -2.13 12.22 -4.11
CA CYS A 173 -2.62 11.57 -5.31
C CYS A 173 -1.87 12.12 -6.53
N GLN A 174 -1.34 11.24 -7.38
CA GLN A 174 -0.59 11.66 -8.57
C GLN A 174 -1.45 12.38 -9.62
N VAL A 175 -2.78 12.17 -9.61
CA VAL A 175 -3.72 12.78 -10.56
C VAL A 175 -4.13 14.18 -10.14
N CYS A 176 -4.70 14.35 -8.93
CA CYS A 176 -5.19 15.66 -8.48
C CYS A 176 -4.24 16.43 -7.58
N HIS A 177 -3.09 15.86 -7.22
CA HIS A 177 -2.12 16.43 -6.30
C HIS A 177 -2.67 16.80 -4.92
N MET A 178 -3.86 16.31 -4.56
CA MET A 178 -4.42 16.52 -3.23
C MET A 178 -3.86 15.49 -2.26
N THR A 179 -3.50 15.97 -1.08
CA THR A 179 -3.16 15.14 0.06
C THR A 179 -4.41 14.39 0.53
N LYS A 180 -4.31 13.07 0.65
CA LYS A 180 -5.39 12.22 1.15
C LYS A 180 -4.87 11.31 2.26
N ASP A 181 -5.79 10.87 3.12
CA ASP A 181 -5.51 9.84 4.10
C ASP A 181 -5.34 8.49 3.39
N LEU A 182 -4.42 7.65 3.88
CA LEU A 182 -4.09 6.33 3.30
C LEU A 182 -5.29 5.45 2.90
N PRO A 183 -6.37 5.32 3.69
CA PRO A 183 -7.50 4.47 3.29
C PRO A 183 -8.26 5.00 2.06
N LYS A 184 -8.05 6.26 1.67
CA LYS A 184 -8.62 6.87 0.46
C LYS A 184 -7.69 6.78 -0.75
N LEU A 185 -6.50 6.23 -0.55
CA LEU A 185 -5.47 6.06 -1.58
C LEU A 185 -5.37 4.60 -1.99
N PHE A 186 -5.04 4.41 -3.25
CA PHE A 186 -4.85 3.14 -3.90
C PHE A 186 -3.43 3.09 -4.46
N HIS A 187 -2.68 2.09 -4.02
CA HIS A 187 -1.34 1.84 -4.52
C HIS A 187 -1.41 1.03 -5.80
N ILE A 188 -0.76 1.52 -6.85
CA ILE A 188 -0.80 0.90 -8.17
C ILE A 188 0.56 0.26 -8.41
N GLY A 189 0.62 -1.04 -8.17
CA GLY A 189 1.84 -1.84 -8.42
C GLY A 189 1.85 -2.53 -9.79
N SER A 190 0.69 -2.78 -10.41
CA SER A 190 0.61 -3.57 -11.63
C SER A 190 0.71 -2.71 -12.90
N ASN A 191 1.38 -3.22 -13.93
CA ASN A 191 1.53 -2.53 -15.22
C ASN A 191 0.16 -2.24 -15.85
N CYS A 192 -0.76 -3.21 -15.82
CA CYS A 192 -2.10 -3.05 -16.38
C CYS A 192 -2.88 -1.92 -15.70
N ALA A 193 -2.83 -1.82 -14.36
CA ALA A 193 -3.51 -0.74 -13.65
C ALA A 193 -2.88 0.63 -13.92
N ARG A 194 -1.55 0.70 -14.11
CA ARG A 194 -0.87 1.94 -14.51
C ARG A 194 -1.27 2.38 -15.92
N ILE A 195 -1.37 1.45 -16.86
CA ILE A 195 -1.81 1.72 -18.24
C ILE A 195 -3.28 2.16 -18.24
N ALA A 196 -4.16 1.49 -17.50
CA ALA A 196 -5.56 1.89 -17.39
C ALA A 196 -5.69 3.32 -16.86
N LEU A 197 -5.02 3.66 -15.76
CA LEU A 197 -5.03 5.02 -15.23
C LEU A 197 -4.44 6.04 -16.22
N MET A 198 -3.36 5.69 -16.92
CA MET A 198 -2.77 6.54 -17.94
C MET A 198 -3.79 6.85 -19.05
N ILE A 199 -4.48 5.84 -19.57
CA ILE A 199 -5.49 5.99 -20.62
C ILE A 199 -6.67 6.81 -20.10
N GLY A 200 -7.21 6.46 -18.93
CA GLY A 200 -8.32 7.20 -18.33
C GLY A 200 -8.00 8.68 -18.13
N CYS A 201 -6.80 9.01 -17.63
CA CYS A 201 -6.37 10.41 -17.50
C CYS A 201 -6.28 11.15 -18.83
N LEU A 202 -5.89 10.48 -19.92
CA LEU A 202 -5.86 11.05 -21.27
C LEU A 202 -7.26 11.28 -21.83
N LEU A 203 -8.16 10.30 -21.67
CA LEU A 203 -9.55 10.40 -22.11
C LEU A 203 -10.30 11.52 -21.34
N LEU A 204 -10.05 11.64 -20.04
CA LEU A 204 -10.59 12.72 -19.21
C LEU A 204 -10.00 14.10 -19.54
N GLY A 205 -8.94 14.18 -20.36
CA GLY A 205 -8.25 15.44 -20.68
C GLY A 205 -7.52 16.07 -19.48
N THR A 206 -7.36 15.34 -18.37
CA THR A 206 -6.67 15.85 -17.16
C THR A 206 -5.16 15.88 -17.33
N HIS A 207 -4.63 15.04 -18.22
CA HIS A 207 -3.20 14.93 -18.48
C HIS A 207 -2.91 15.05 -19.98
N SER A 208 -1.80 15.69 -20.30
CA SER A 208 -1.20 15.59 -21.64
C SER A 208 -0.53 14.23 -21.84
N ALA A 209 -0.35 13.82 -23.10
CA ALA A 209 0.43 12.63 -23.46
C ALA A 209 1.84 12.62 -22.82
N LYS A 210 2.47 13.80 -22.67
CA LYS A 210 3.78 13.94 -22.02
C LYS A 210 3.72 13.65 -20.52
N GLN A 211 2.72 14.16 -19.80
CA GLN A 211 2.53 13.89 -18.37
C GLN A 211 2.14 12.42 -18.12
N ALA A 212 1.30 11.86 -19.00
CA ALA A 212 0.82 10.49 -18.90
C ALA A 212 1.97 9.45 -18.96
N LYS A 213 3.06 9.72 -19.69
CA LYS A 213 4.25 8.85 -19.73
C LYS A 213 4.86 8.56 -18.35
N SER A 214 4.70 9.47 -17.38
CA SER A 214 5.21 9.26 -16.02
C SER A 214 4.59 8.06 -15.30
N TYR A 215 3.35 7.66 -15.67
CA TYR A 215 2.69 6.48 -15.10
C TYR A 215 3.38 5.16 -15.49
N ILE A 216 4.06 5.11 -16.64
CA ILE A 216 4.82 3.93 -17.09
C ILE A 216 6.22 3.92 -16.45
N ALA A 217 6.86 5.09 -16.37
CA ALA A 217 8.22 5.22 -15.83
C ALA A 217 8.28 4.90 -14.33
N ASN A 218 7.29 5.35 -13.55
CA ASN A 218 7.27 5.16 -12.10
C ASN A 218 6.65 3.80 -11.76
N LYS A 219 7.46 2.91 -11.14
CA LYS A 219 7.03 1.56 -10.71
C LYS A 219 5.97 1.61 -9.60
N GLU A 220 5.99 2.66 -8.79
CA GLU A 220 5.05 2.88 -7.70
C GLU A 220 4.32 4.19 -7.95
N SER A 221 3.02 4.11 -8.16
CA SER A 221 2.14 5.28 -8.23
C SER A 221 1.00 5.15 -7.22
N ILE A 222 0.57 6.29 -6.70
CA ILE A 222 -0.50 6.38 -5.72
C ILE A 222 -1.58 7.30 -6.28
N THR A 223 -2.81 6.80 -6.33
CA THR A 223 -3.98 7.58 -6.75
C THR A 223 -5.07 7.50 -5.69
N CYS A 224 -6.03 8.42 -5.69
CA CYS A 224 -7.21 8.23 -4.86
C CYS A 224 -8.23 7.34 -5.55
N TYR A 225 -9.07 6.68 -4.76
CA TYR A 225 -10.09 5.76 -5.29
C TYR A 225 -11.03 6.43 -6.31
N SER A 226 -11.36 7.71 -6.14
CA SER A 226 -12.20 8.44 -7.10
C SER A 226 -11.58 8.51 -8.50
N HIS A 227 -10.33 8.96 -8.63
CA HIS A 227 -9.67 9.02 -9.94
C HIS A 227 -9.47 7.64 -10.56
N ARG A 228 -9.23 6.61 -9.74
CA ARG A 228 -9.20 5.24 -10.24
C ARG A 228 -10.54 4.83 -10.84
N GLN A 229 -11.63 5.10 -10.12
CA GLN A 229 -12.97 4.78 -10.57
C GLN A 229 -13.33 5.56 -11.84
N GLU A 230 -13.17 6.89 -11.81
CA GLU A 230 -13.40 7.78 -12.96
C GLU A 230 -12.60 7.36 -14.19
N SER A 231 -11.34 6.96 -14.01
CA SER A 231 -10.51 6.47 -15.12
C SER A 231 -11.03 5.18 -15.72
N ILE A 232 -11.50 4.24 -14.89
CA ILE A 232 -12.06 2.97 -15.35
C ILE A 232 -13.38 3.23 -16.08
N ASP A 233 -14.27 4.01 -15.47
CA ASP A 233 -15.57 4.36 -16.03
C ASP A 233 -15.40 5.04 -17.41
N MET A 234 -14.48 6.00 -17.51
CA MET A 234 -14.19 6.71 -18.76
C MET A 234 -13.66 5.78 -19.87
N ILE A 235 -12.88 4.75 -19.53
CA ILE A 235 -12.43 3.76 -20.52
C ILE A 235 -13.61 2.96 -21.05
N PHE A 236 -14.50 2.52 -20.15
CA PHE A 236 -15.69 1.76 -20.54
C PHE A 236 -16.68 2.59 -21.36
N GLU A 237 -16.76 3.91 -21.14
CA GLU A 237 -17.57 4.80 -21.99
C GLU A 237 -17.07 4.91 -23.45
N HIS A 238 -15.80 4.58 -23.70
CA HIS A 238 -15.17 4.66 -25.02
C HIS A 238 -15.01 3.29 -25.73
N LEU A 239 -15.46 2.21 -25.10
CA LEU A 239 -15.49 0.85 -25.67
C LEU A 239 -16.89 0.50 -26.14
#